data_AF-A0A538IT70-F1
#
_entry.id   AF-A0A538IT70-F1
#
_cell.length_a   1.000
_cell.length_b   1.000
_cell.length_c   1.000
_cell.angle_alpha   90.00
_cell.angle_beta   90.00
_cell.angle_gamma   90.00
#
_symmetry.space_group_name_H-M   'P 1'
#
loop_
_entity.id
_entity.type
_entity.pdbx_description
1 polymer ?
#
loop_
_entity_poly.entity_id
_entity_poly.type
_entity_poly.pdbx_seq_one_letter_code
_entity_poly.pdbx_strand_id
1 'polypeptide(L)'
;MRRAALIALALAFVLPGCGSGSSKPLTKEEYASKADVICGKYNQQTKSFANPKTLSDLVKVSDQTLPILDHAIRDLGKLHPPASEKALSDQWLTQVRKLKDDLKEIRDQAKTGDIKAVQAVVPKAQDHNSRSNQLATQLGMSVCNKD
;
A
#
# COMPACT_ATOMS: atom_id res chain seq x y z
N MET A 1 40.75 -54.34 -4.97
CA MET A 1 41.15 -53.78 -6.28
C MET A 1 39.92 -53.17 -6.96
N ARG A 2 40.07 -51.95 -7.53
CA ARG A 2 39.15 -51.21 -8.43
C ARG A 2 37.94 -50.54 -7.70
N ARG A 3 38.02 -49.24 -7.35
CA ARG A 3 37.59 -48.02 -8.12
C ARG A 3 36.05 -48.01 -8.30
N ALA A 4 35.24 -46.98 -8.03
CA ALA A 4 35.43 -45.55 -7.77
C ALA A 4 34.09 -44.89 -7.35
N ALA A 5 34.19 -43.64 -6.87
CA ALA A 5 33.20 -42.54 -6.87
C ALA A 5 31.93 -42.69 -6.01
N LEU A 6 31.77 -41.97 -4.89
CA LEU A 6 31.40 -40.54 -4.78
C LEU A 6 30.17 -40.17 -5.63
N ILE A 7 29.06 -39.84 -4.97
CA ILE A 7 28.30 -38.58 -5.14
C ILE A 7 27.32 -38.51 -3.94
N ALA A 8 27.67 -37.64 -2.99
CA ALA A 8 26.74 -37.17 -1.98
C ALA A 8 25.83 -36.12 -2.63
N LEU A 9 24.56 -36.45 -2.83
CA LEU A 9 23.57 -35.54 -3.38
C LEU A 9 23.11 -34.60 -2.26
N ALA A 10 23.87 -33.52 -2.05
CA ALA A 10 23.44 -32.40 -1.22
C ALA A 10 22.27 -31.70 -1.92
N LEU A 11 21.06 -31.93 -1.41
CA LEU A 11 19.85 -31.23 -1.82
C LEU A 11 19.96 -29.77 -1.34
N ALA A 12 20.50 -28.91 -2.21
CA ALA A 12 20.55 -27.47 -1.97
C ALA A 12 19.13 -26.90 -2.02
N PHE A 13 18.54 -26.67 -0.85
CA PHE A 13 17.40 -25.78 -0.68
C PHE A 13 17.81 -24.38 -1.15
N VAL A 14 17.38 -23.98 -2.34
CA VAL A 14 17.50 -22.58 -2.78
C VAL A 14 16.40 -21.79 -2.09
N LEU A 15 16.72 -21.24 -0.92
CA LEU A 15 15.98 -20.12 -0.36
C LEU A 15 16.03 -18.96 -1.37
N PRO A 16 14.92 -18.32 -1.77
CA PRO A 16 14.99 -17.04 -2.47
C PRO A 16 15.49 -15.98 -1.47
N GLY A 17 16.81 -15.91 -1.36
CA GLY A 17 17.55 -14.91 -0.60
C GLY A 17 17.42 -13.54 -1.24
N CYS A 18 17.18 -12.57 -0.37
CA CYS A 18 17.03 -11.14 -0.62
C CYS A 18 18.31 -10.52 -1.25
N GLY A 19 18.13 -9.66 -2.26
CA GLY A 19 19.08 -8.59 -2.60
C GLY A 19 20.33 -8.97 -3.39
N SER A 20 20.29 -8.78 -4.71
CA SER A 20 21.49 -8.43 -5.49
C SER A 20 21.12 -7.42 -6.58
N GLY A 21 21.88 -6.32 -6.60
CA GLY A 21 21.64 -5.15 -7.42
C GLY A 21 21.82 -5.42 -8.90
N SER A 22 20.73 -5.28 -9.64
CA SER A 22 20.57 -4.80 -11.02
C SER A 22 19.12 -5.11 -11.36
N SER A 23 18.21 -4.47 -10.62
CA SER A 23 16.78 -4.79 -10.68
C SER A 23 16.27 -4.36 -12.04
N LYS A 24 16.19 -5.31 -12.97
CA LYS A 24 15.38 -5.12 -14.17
C LYS A 24 14.02 -4.57 -13.72
N PRO A 25 13.46 -3.57 -14.41
CA PRO A 25 12.13 -3.08 -14.11
C PRO A 25 11.16 -4.26 -14.04
N LEU A 26 10.26 -4.25 -13.05
CA LEU A 26 9.25 -5.29 -12.90
C LEU A 26 8.40 -5.35 -14.16
N THR A 27 7.81 -6.50 -14.48
CA THR A 27 6.67 -6.52 -15.41
C THR A 27 5.46 -5.83 -14.76
N LYS A 28 4.42 -5.54 -15.56
CA LYS A 28 3.18 -4.96 -15.05
C LYS A 28 2.54 -5.86 -13.98
N GLU A 29 2.51 -7.17 -14.26
CA GLU A 29 1.91 -8.18 -13.40
C GLU A 29 2.71 -8.35 -12.10
N GLU A 30 4.03 -8.35 -12.17
CA GLU A 30 4.89 -8.41 -10.99
C GLU A 30 4.74 -7.16 -10.11
N TYR A 31 4.64 -5.98 -10.73
CA TYR A 31 4.37 -4.73 -10.03
C TYR A 31 3.01 -4.77 -9.31
N ALA A 32 1.95 -5.15 -10.02
CA ALA A 32 0.61 -5.26 -9.46
C ALA A 32 0.55 -6.27 -8.31
N SER A 33 1.13 -7.46 -8.49
CA SER A 33 1.17 -8.50 -7.45
C SER A 33 1.91 -8.05 -6.20
N LYS A 34 3.08 -7.41 -6.35
CA LYS A 34 3.85 -6.90 -5.20
C LYS A 34 3.11 -5.76 -4.48
N ALA A 35 2.45 -4.88 -5.22
CA ALA A 35 1.62 -3.83 -4.64
C ALA A 35 0.44 -4.43 -3.85
N ASP A 36 -0.27 -5.41 -4.43
CA ASP A 36 -1.39 -6.09 -3.77
C ASP A 36 -0.99 -6.81 -2.48
N VAL A 37 0.21 -7.40 -2.43
CA VAL A 37 0.76 -7.98 -1.19
C VAL A 37 0.94 -6.90 -0.11
N ILE A 38 1.44 -5.73 -0.50
CA ILE A 38 1.61 -4.59 0.42
C ILE A 38 0.25 -4.08 0.90
N CYS A 39 -0.70 -3.83 0.00
CA CYS A 39 -2.05 -3.39 0.37
C CYS A 39 -2.74 -4.42 1.28
N GLY A 40 -2.65 -5.71 0.95
CA GLY A 40 -3.21 -6.78 1.78
C GLY A 40 -2.62 -6.82 3.20
N LYS A 41 -1.30 -6.63 3.35
CA LYS A 41 -0.63 -6.53 4.65
C LYS A 41 -1.20 -5.38 5.49
N TYR A 42 -1.39 -4.20 4.91
CA TYR A 42 -1.84 -3.02 5.65
C TYR A 42 -3.36 -2.99 5.87
N ASN A 43 -4.15 -3.51 4.93
CA ASN A 43 -5.59 -3.71 5.10
C ASN A 43 -5.90 -4.66 6.26
N GLN A 44 -5.06 -5.69 6.44
CA GLN A 44 -5.22 -6.59 7.58
C GLN A 44 -4.98 -5.88 8.94
N GLN A 45 -4.16 -4.83 8.98
CA GLN A 45 -3.94 -4.04 10.20
C GLN A 45 -5.10 -3.11 10.53
N THR A 46 -5.84 -2.65 9.51
CA THR A 46 -6.99 -1.75 9.68
C THR A 46 -8.33 -2.49 9.77
N LYS A 47 -8.39 -3.78 9.40
CA LYS A 47 -9.62 -4.58 9.34
C LYS A 47 -10.43 -4.62 10.63
N SER A 48 -9.78 -4.50 11.79
CA SER A 48 -10.46 -4.51 13.10
C SER A 48 -10.90 -3.12 13.57
N PHE A 49 -10.61 -2.06 12.81
CA PHE A 49 -10.99 -0.71 13.20
C PHE A 49 -12.49 -0.55 13.06
N ALA A 50 -13.13 -0.14 14.16
CA ALA A 50 -14.55 0.14 14.16
C ALA A 50 -14.83 1.43 13.38
N ASN A 51 -15.99 1.48 12.72
CA ASN A 51 -16.48 2.73 12.14
C ASN A 51 -16.69 3.77 13.25
N PRO A 52 -16.08 4.95 13.14
CA PRO A 52 -16.18 5.97 14.19
C PRO A 52 -17.61 6.52 14.27
N LYS A 53 -18.14 6.66 15.49
CA LYS A 53 -19.50 7.20 15.74
C LYS A 53 -19.47 8.61 16.31
N THR A 54 -18.32 9.02 16.83
CA THR A 54 -18.08 10.33 17.44
C THR A 54 -16.80 10.94 16.88
N LEU A 55 -16.62 12.26 17.07
CA LEU A 55 -15.35 12.91 16.72
C LEU A 55 -14.17 12.30 17.50
N SER A 56 -14.37 11.92 18.76
CA SER A 56 -13.32 11.26 19.54
C SER A 56 -12.93 9.90 18.96
N ASP A 57 -13.90 9.11 18.49
CA ASP A 57 -13.61 7.85 17.79
C ASP A 57 -12.86 8.12 16.49
N LEU A 58 -13.25 9.16 15.74
CA LEU A 58 -12.61 9.54 14.50
C LEU A 58 -11.16 9.96 14.73
N VAL A 59 -10.87 10.74 15.78
CA VAL A 59 -9.51 11.08 16.18
C VAL A 59 -8.71 9.82 16.47
N LYS A 60 -9.25 8.91 17.30
CA LYS A 60 -8.56 7.68 17.70
C LYS A 60 -8.25 6.79 16.49
N VAL A 61 -9.24 6.53 15.64
CA VAL A 61 -9.06 5.70 14.44
C VAL A 61 -8.08 6.35 13.47
N SER A 62 -8.16 7.66 13.24
CA SER A 62 -7.21 8.36 12.37
C SER A 62 -5.78 8.34 12.91
N ASP A 63 -5.58 8.51 14.23
CA ASP A 63 -4.25 8.41 14.85
C ASP A 63 -3.65 6.99 14.73
N GLN A 64 -4.49 5.95 14.65
CA GLN A 64 -4.04 4.57 14.37
C GLN A 64 -3.78 4.33 12.88
N THR A 65 -4.62 4.87 11.99
CA THR A 65 -4.56 4.64 10.54
C THR A 65 -3.42 5.39 9.86
N LEU A 66 -3.16 6.64 10.25
CA LEU A 66 -2.18 7.51 9.56
C LEU A 66 -0.76 6.91 9.53
N PRO A 67 -0.21 6.35 10.62
CA PRO A 67 1.08 5.66 10.58
C PRO A 67 1.07 4.45 9.64
N ILE A 68 0.01 3.64 9.66
CA ILE A 68 -0.15 2.45 8.81
C ILE A 68 -0.10 2.86 7.33
N LEU A 69 -0.88 3.87 6.96
CA LEU A 69 -0.92 4.40 5.60
C LEU A 69 0.44 5.00 5.17
N ASP A 70 1.14 5.67 6.07
CA ASP A 70 2.47 6.20 5.83
C ASP A 70 3.51 5.10 5.59
N HIS A 71 3.43 3.99 6.33
CA HIS A 71 4.22 2.79 6.07
C HIS A 71 3.86 2.14 4.71
N ALA A 72 2.57 2.05 4.36
CA ALA A 72 2.12 1.54 3.08
C ALA A 72 2.70 2.36 1.91
N ILE A 73 2.57 3.69 1.96
CA ILE A 73 3.12 4.60 0.93
C ILE A 73 4.64 4.41 0.78
N ARG A 74 5.37 4.25 1.90
CA ARG A 74 6.82 3.99 1.83
C ARG A 74 7.15 2.66 1.17
N ASP A 75 6.46 1.58 1.52
CA ASP A 75 6.74 0.26 0.95
C ASP A 75 6.34 0.20 -0.52
N LEU A 76 5.21 0.80 -0.90
CA LEU A 76 4.77 0.95 -2.29
C LEU A 76 5.76 1.79 -3.12
N GLY A 77 6.28 2.88 -2.54
CA GLY A 77 7.26 3.75 -3.20
C GLY A 77 8.62 3.09 -3.47
N LYS A 78 8.90 1.92 -2.88
CA LYS A 78 10.12 1.13 -3.17
C LYS A 78 9.94 0.21 -4.38
N LEU A 79 8.71 0.01 -4.86
CA LEU A 79 8.46 -0.78 -6.05
C LEU A 79 8.92 -0.01 -7.29
N HIS A 80 9.50 -0.74 -8.24
CA HIS A 80 9.99 -0.18 -9.49
C HIS A 80 9.07 -0.64 -10.62
N PRO A 81 8.03 0.14 -10.99
CA PRO A 81 7.14 -0.23 -12.09
C PRO A 81 7.91 -0.30 -13.41
N PRO A 82 7.40 -1.06 -14.41
CA PRO A 82 7.94 -0.97 -15.77
C PRO A 82 7.82 0.47 -16.28
N ALA A 83 8.72 0.88 -17.18
CA ALA A 83 8.76 2.24 -17.71
C ALA A 83 7.43 2.71 -18.32
N SER A 84 6.69 1.79 -18.96
CA SER A 84 5.37 2.03 -19.54
C SER A 84 4.29 2.38 -18.50
N GLU A 85 4.43 1.91 -17.26
CA GLU A 85 3.46 2.11 -16.18
C GLU A 85 3.90 3.18 -15.16
N LYS A 86 5.13 3.70 -15.28
CA LYS A 86 5.70 4.62 -14.29
C LYS A 86 4.83 5.83 -14.04
N ALA A 87 4.37 6.51 -15.09
CA ALA A 87 3.54 7.70 -14.96
C ALA A 87 2.20 7.41 -14.25
N LEU A 88 1.57 6.27 -14.58
CA LEU A 88 0.32 5.85 -13.97
C LEU A 88 0.51 5.47 -12.50
N SER A 89 1.60 4.77 -12.18
CA SER A 89 2.02 4.43 -10.81
C SER A 89 2.28 5.69 -9.97
N ASP A 90 2.98 6.69 -10.51
CA ASP A 90 3.26 7.95 -9.81
C ASP A 90 1.97 8.73 -9.53
N GLN A 91 1.03 8.76 -10.49
CA GLN A 91 -0.29 9.35 -10.30
C GLN A 91 -1.08 8.63 -9.20
N TRP A 92 -1.07 7.30 -9.20
CA TRP A 92 -1.72 6.49 -8.18
C TRP A 92 -1.17 6.79 -6.79
N LEU A 93 0.15 6.69 -6.60
CA LEU A 93 0.81 7.02 -5.33
C LEU A 93 0.55 8.45 -4.88
N THR A 94 0.38 9.38 -5.82
CA THR A 94 -0.01 10.76 -5.50
C THR A 94 -1.42 10.84 -4.91
N GLN A 95 -2.39 10.09 -5.44
CA GLN A 95 -3.74 10.03 -4.84
C GLN A 95 -3.73 9.42 -3.45
N VAL A 96 -2.96 8.36 -3.22
CA VAL A 96 -2.80 7.74 -1.89
C VAL A 96 -2.21 8.74 -0.88
N ARG A 97 -1.23 9.57 -1.30
CA ARG A 97 -0.67 10.63 -0.45
C ARG A 97 -1.70 11.71 -0.13
N LYS A 98 -2.48 12.15 -1.13
CA LYS A 98 -3.54 13.15 -0.92
C LYS A 98 -4.61 12.63 0.04
N LEU A 99 -5.03 11.36 -0.10
CA LEU A 99 -5.93 10.71 0.84
C LEU A 99 -5.36 10.73 2.28
N LYS A 100 -4.07 10.45 2.45
CA LYS A 100 -3.42 10.56 3.77
C LYS A 100 -3.52 11.99 4.33
N ASP A 101 -3.29 13.00 3.48
CA ASP A 101 -3.37 14.40 3.89
C ASP A 101 -4.80 14.79 4.26
N ASP A 102 -5.82 14.33 3.52
CA ASP A 102 -7.22 14.56 3.89
C ASP A 102 -7.60 13.87 5.21
N LEU A 103 -7.13 12.65 5.45
CA LEU A 103 -7.35 11.94 6.72
C LEU A 103 -6.68 12.66 7.90
N LYS A 104 -5.52 13.28 7.66
CA LYS A 104 -4.84 14.12 8.64
C LYS A 104 -5.67 15.38 8.93
N GLU A 105 -6.16 16.05 7.91
CA GLU A 105 -7.02 17.23 8.07
C GLU A 105 -8.31 16.88 8.81
N ILE A 106 -9.00 15.79 8.42
CA ILE A 106 -10.18 15.26 9.12
C ILE A 106 -9.91 15.06 10.60
N ARG A 107 -8.79 14.41 10.94
CA ARG A 107 -8.39 14.20 12.34
C ARG A 107 -8.18 15.53 13.07
N ASP A 108 -7.44 16.44 12.46
CA ASP A 108 -7.07 17.70 13.09
C ASP A 108 -8.31 18.59 13.32
N GLN A 109 -9.28 18.59 12.40
CA GLN A 109 -10.59 19.22 12.60
C GLN A 109 -11.46 18.49 13.65
N ALA A 110 -11.40 17.16 13.70
CA ALA A 110 -12.11 16.41 14.74
C ALA A 110 -11.56 16.71 16.14
N LYS A 111 -10.26 16.99 16.29
CA LYS A 111 -9.62 17.41 17.55
C LYS A 111 -10.12 18.77 18.04
N THR A 112 -10.54 19.66 17.15
CA THR A 112 -11.10 20.98 17.52
C THR A 112 -12.60 20.95 17.78
N GLY A 113 -13.27 19.82 17.53
CA GLY A 113 -14.72 19.70 17.68
C GLY A 113 -15.51 20.24 16.48
N ASP A 114 -14.86 20.62 15.38
CA ASP A 114 -15.51 21.25 14.23
C ASP A 114 -16.09 20.22 13.26
N ILE A 115 -17.31 19.77 13.54
CA ILE A 115 -18.04 18.81 12.70
C ILE A 115 -18.23 19.33 11.27
N LYS A 116 -18.44 20.64 11.08
CA LYS A 116 -18.67 21.21 9.75
C LYS A 116 -17.39 21.20 8.93
N ALA A 117 -16.25 21.52 9.55
CA ALA A 117 -14.96 21.43 8.90
C ALA A 117 -14.62 19.97 8.54
N VAL A 118 -14.88 19.00 9.42
CA VAL A 118 -14.74 17.57 9.10
C VAL A 118 -15.59 17.21 7.88
N GLN A 119 -16.88 17.58 7.87
CA GLN A 119 -17.80 17.29 6.77
C GLN A 119 -17.37 17.93 5.44
N ALA A 120 -16.68 19.07 5.47
CA ALA A 120 -16.16 19.73 4.27
C ALA A 120 -14.96 19.01 3.63
N VAL A 121 -14.22 18.20 4.40
CA VAL A 121 -13.03 17.48 3.92
C VAL A 121 -13.38 16.07 3.44
N VAL A 122 -14.38 15.42 4.06
CA VAL A 122 -14.79 14.04 3.73
C VAL A 122 -14.98 13.79 2.23
N PRO A 123 -15.66 14.65 1.44
CA PRO A 123 -15.80 14.45 0.00
C PRO A 123 -14.46 14.39 -0.75
N LYS A 124 -13.48 15.22 -0.35
CA LYS A 124 -12.14 15.21 -0.96
C LYS A 124 -11.42 13.89 -0.71
N ALA A 125 -11.50 13.38 0.52
CA ALA A 125 -10.95 12.08 0.89
C ALA A 125 -11.60 10.96 0.05
N GLN A 126 -12.92 10.99 -0.11
CA GLN A 126 -13.65 10.03 -0.93
C GLN A 126 -13.24 10.09 -2.41
N ASP A 127 -13.07 11.30 -2.96
CA ASP A 127 -12.64 11.50 -4.34
C ASP A 127 -11.22 11.00 -4.58
N HIS A 128 -10.28 11.32 -3.70
CA HIS A 128 -8.90 10.83 -3.80
C HIS A 128 -8.83 9.30 -3.63
N ASN A 129 -9.63 8.71 -2.74
CA ASN A 129 -9.71 7.26 -2.61
C ASN A 129 -10.29 6.60 -3.87
N SER A 130 -11.42 7.11 -4.38
CA SER A 130 -12.05 6.62 -5.60
C SER A 130 -11.10 6.71 -6.80
N ARG A 131 -10.39 7.84 -6.93
CA ARG A 131 -9.39 8.02 -8.00
C ARG A 131 -8.20 7.08 -7.83
N SER A 132 -7.73 6.86 -6.59
CA SER A 132 -6.71 5.85 -6.29
C SER A 132 -7.16 4.46 -6.76
N ASN A 133 -8.37 4.04 -6.40
CA ASN A 133 -8.93 2.73 -6.76
C ASN A 133 -9.06 2.53 -8.28
N GLN A 134 -9.45 3.57 -9.01
CA GLN A 134 -9.48 3.54 -10.48
C GLN A 134 -8.09 3.35 -11.09
N LEU A 135 -7.08 4.07 -10.59
CA LEU A 135 -5.71 3.97 -11.10
C LEU A 135 -5.08 2.62 -10.76
N ALA A 136 -5.33 2.10 -9.55
CA ALA A 136 -4.91 0.76 -9.13
C ALA A 136 -5.49 -0.32 -10.07
N THR A 137 -6.77 -0.19 -10.45
CA THR A 137 -7.41 -1.09 -11.42
C THR A 137 -6.71 -1.04 -12.79
N GLN A 138 -6.35 0.14 -13.29
CA GLN A 138 -5.63 0.29 -14.57
C GLN A 138 -4.20 -0.29 -14.52
N LEU A 139 -3.57 -0.24 -13.34
CA LEU A 139 -2.28 -0.86 -13.06
C LEU A 139 -2.35 -2.40 -12.93
N GLY A 140 -3.56 -2.99 -12.95
CA GLY A 140 -3.77 -4.43 -12.84
C GLY A 140 -3.84 -4.96 -11.40
N MET A 141 -3.93 -4.06 -10.41
CA MET A 141 -4.07 -4.41 -9.00
C MET A 141 -5.51 -4.84 -8.69
N SER A 142 -5.63 -5.76 -7.74
CA SER A 142 -6.90 -6.39 -7.35
C SER A 142 -7.21 -6.26 -5.86
N VAL A 143 -6.23 -5.87 -5.05
CA VAL A 143 -6.35 -5.61 -3.61
C VAL A 143 -6.29 -4.10 -3.38
N CYS A 144 -5.30 -3.41 -3.93
CA CYS A 144 -5.14 -1.95 -3.78
C CYS A 144 -6.24 -1.11 -4.47
N ASN A 145 -7.24 -1.76 -5.09
CA ASN A 145 -8.27 -1.09 -5.87
C ASN A 145 -9.65 -1.05 -5.20
N LYS A 146 -9.75 -1.46 -3.93
CA LYS A 146 -11.03 -1.66 -3.24
C LYS A 146 -10.96 -1.40 -1.74
N ASP A 147 -10.15 -0.43 -1.35
CA ASP A 147 -9.99 0.01 0.04
C ASP A 147 -11.07 1.02 0.45
#